data_AF-A0A938SW44-F1
#
_entry.id   AF-A0A938SW44-F1
#
_cell.length_a   1.000
_cell.length_b   1.000
_cell.length_c   1.000
_cell.angle_alpha   90.00
_cell.angle_beta   90.00
_cell.angle_gamma   90.00
#
_symmetry.space_group_name_H-M   'P 1'
#
loop_
_entity.id
_entity.type
_entity.pdbx_description
1 polymer ?
#
loop_
_entity_poly.entity_id
_entity_poly.type
_entity_poly.pdbx_seq_one_letter_code
_entity_poly.pdbx_strand_id
1 'polypeptide(L)'
;MADRMQDLFEEIVTTLRADMKRQGSSVDPLHYVEEEVQRWKAARGSDDGIWFSLILQMLRFGFGNYAFTYDRQPLLQEHLANFEALADLDEKGKRKLAEVEGLELNVQRVRSVAKNARTMRTLQRDFGSVVEFLASFESEQDLAAGVEEMFSYIKDEGAVEFTREMGWKTPGSSPAVRRVLSRMRELVDGSIDMPGIRAAIAAMAAATGRDEETIDFLLQLFAAGDTRIGLAPICDVNFACYRCRVSDRQCAERRYEFGTGREIVHEELE
;
A
#
# COMPACT_ATOMS: atom_id res chain seq x y z
N MET A 1 14.37 18.34 17.14
CA MET A 1 13.21 17.59 16.60
C MET A 1 13.61 16.86 15.33
N ALA A 2 14.26 17.52 14.36
CA ALA A 2 14.78 16.89 13.14
C ALA A 2 15.64 15.64 13.42
N ASP A 3 16.68 15.74 14.26
CA ASP A 3 17.54 14.60 14.60
C ASP A 3 16.74 13.42 15.17
N ARG A 4 15.77 13.67 16.07
CA ARG A 4 14.91 12.63 16.65
C ARG A 4 14.04 11.93 15.60
N MET A 5 13.55 12.68 14.59
CA MET A 5 12.73 12.13 13.52
C MET A 5 13.55 11.33 12.52
N GLN A 6 14.77 11.78 12.22
CA GLN A 6 15.73 11.01 11.44
C GLN A 6 16.11 9.71 12.16
N ASP A 7 16.43 9.79 13.46
CA ASP A 7 16.75 8.60 14.27
C ASP A 7 15.59 7.61 14.28
N LEU A 8 14.34 8.07 14.50
CA LEU A 8 13.17 7.18 14.48
C LEU A 8 13.00 6.51 13.11
N PHE A 9 13.15 7.27 12.03
CA PHE A 9 13.09 6.72 10.67
C PHE A 9 14.13 5.62 10.47
N GLU A 10 15.39 5.89 10.85
CA GLU A 10 16.50 4.93 10.73
C GLU A 10 16.25 3.68 11.58
N GLU A 11 15.72 3.82 12.80
CA GLU A 11 15.35 2.71 13.67
C GLU A 11 14.21 1.85 13.07
N ILE A 12 13.19 2.46 12.45
CA ILE A 12 12.10 1.76 11.76
C ILE A 12 12.65 0.99 10.55
N VAL A 13 13.42 1.65 9.68
CA VAL A 13 14.03 1.00 8.50
C VAL A 13 14.95 -0.13 8.91
N THR A 14 15.77 0.06 9.95
CA THR A 14 16.66 -0.98 10.48
C THR A 14 15.87 -2.15 11.06
N THR A 15 14.73 -1.88 11.69
CA THR A 15 13.83 -2.93 12.17
C THR A 15 13.26 -3.74 11.02
N LEU A 16 12.72 -3.08 9.99
CA LEU A 16 12.13 -3.74 8.82
C LEU A 16 13.16 -4.59 8.07
N ARG A 17 14.38 -4.08 7.86
CA ARG A 17 15.48 -4.82 7.23
C ARG A 17 15.92 -6.03 8.06
N ALA A 18 15.89 -5.92 9.39
CA ALA A 18 16.21 -7.04 10.26
C ALA A 18 15.11 -8.12 10.19
N ASP A 19 13.83 -7.73 10.16
CA ASP A 19 12.73 -8.67 10.00
C ASP A 19 12.74 -9.33 8.62
N MET A 20 12.97 -8.56 7.55
CA MET A 20 13.19 -9.06 6.18
C MET A 20 14.21 -10.21 6.16
N LYS A 21 15.38 -10.01 6.78
CA LYS A 21 16.43 -11.04 6.87
C LYS A 21 15.96 -12.29 7.62
N ARG A 22 15.22 -12.13 8.73
CA ARG A 22 14.68 -13.28 9.49
C ARG A 22 13.66 -14.08 8.69
N GLN A 23 12.87 -13.41 7.86
CA GLN A 23 11.85 -14.02 7.01
C GLN A 23 12.42 -14.57 5.69
N GLY A 24 13.73 -14.44 5.44
CA GLY A 24 14.37 -14.90 4.21
C GLY A 24 14.00 -14.10 2.96
N SER A 25 13.44 -12.89 3.11
CA SER A 25 13.14 -11.99 2.00
C SER A 25 14.40 -11.27 1.53
N SER A 26 14.49 -11.02 0.22
CA SER A 26 15.58 -10.27 -0.42
C SER A 26 15.20 -8.84 -0.80
N VAL A 27 13.94 -8.45 -0.61
CA VAL A 27 13.42 -7.15 -1.06
C VAL A 27 13.63 -6.09 0.03
N ASP A 28 14.48 -5.10 -0.25
CA ASP A 28 14.72 -4.00 0.69
C ASP A 28 13.41 -3.22 0.97
N PRO A 29 12.94 -3.13 2.23
CA PRO A 29 11.61 -2.59 2.52
C PRO A 29 11.48 -1.10 2.18
N LEU A 30 12.57 -0.33 2.32
CA LEU A 30 12.54 1.10 2.00
C LEU A 30 12.54 1.32 0.49
N HIS A 31 13.40 0.61 -0.24
CA HIS A 31 13.39 0.64 -1.70
C HIS A 31 12.02 0.25 -2.26
N TYR A 32 11.42 -0.81 -1.72
CA TYR A 32 10.07 -1.25 -2.07
C TYR A 32 9.01 -0.16 -1.88
N VAL A 33 9.00 0.52 -0.72
CA VAL A 33 8.10 1.63 -0.43
C VAL A 33 8.31 2.77 -1.43
N GLU A 34 9.57 3.14 -1.70
CA GLU A 34 9.92 4.22 -2.62
C GLU A 34 9.48 3.89 -4.06
N GLU A 35 9.68 2.65 -4.53
CA GLU A 35 9.23 2.20 -5.85
C GLU A 35 7.71 2.22 -5.99
N GLU A 36 6.98 1.69 -4.99
CA GLU A 36 5.51 1.69 -5.01
C GLU A 36 4.94 3.10 -5.00
N VAL A 37 5.47 4.01 -4.17
CA VAL A 37 5.00 5.41 -4.14
C VAL A 37 5.29 6.12 -5.46
N GLN A 38 6.44 5.88 -6.09
CA GLN A 38 6.72 6.43 -7.42
C GLN A 38 5.77 5.85 -8.48
N ARG A 39 5.49 4.55 -8.43
CA ARG A 39 4.49 3.90 -9.29
C ARG A 39 3.12 4.56 -9.13
N TRP A 40 2.65 4.78 -7.91
CA TRP A 40 1.35 5.42 -7.63
C TRP A 40 1.29 6.84 -8.21
N LYS A 41 2.34 7.63 -8.01
CA LYS A 41 2.44 8.99 -8.54
C LYS A 41 2.42 9.02 -10.06
N ALA A 42 3.12 8.10 -10.71
CA ALA A 42 3.07 7.95 -12.16
C ALA A 42 1.67 7.49 -12.63
N ALA A 43 1.07 6.53 -11.93
CA ALA A 43 -0.20 5.94 -12.30
C ALA A 43 -1.35 6.94 -12.30
N ARG A 44 -1.47 7.77 -11.26
CA ARG A 44 -2.55 8.76 -11.14
C ARG A 44 -2.46 9.93 -12.12
N GLY A 45 -1.41 9.99 -12.94
CA GLY A 45 -1.21 10.99 -13.98
C GLY A 45 -1.81 10.65 -15.34
N SER A 46 -2.34 9.42 -15.54
CA SER A 46 -2.90 9.00 -16.83
C SER A 46 -3.98 7.93 -16.69
N ASP A 47 -4.86 7.84 -17.69
CA ASP A 47 -5.92 6.82 -17.74
C ASP A 47 -5.34 5.39 -17.79
N ASP A 48 -4.25 5.19 -18.51
CA ASP A 48 -3.56 3.89 -18.59
C ASP A 48 -2.95 3.49 -17.24
N GLY A 49 -2.38 4.46 -16.51
CA GLY A 49 -1.84 4.25 -15.18
C GLY A 49 -2.93 3.90 -14.16
N ILE A 50 -4.05 4.63 -14.21
CA ILE A 50 -5.25 4.35 -13.42
C ILE A 50 -5.77 2.94 -13.72
N TRP A 51 -5.92 2.60 -15.00
CA TRP A 51 -6.37 1.27 -15.43
C TRP A 51 -5.46 0.16 -14.90
N PHE A 52 -4.14 0.32 -15.03
CA PHE A 52 -3.22 -0.72 -14.60
C PHE A 52 -3.27 -0.89 -13.07
N SER A 53 -3.37 0.21 -12.32
CA SER A 53 -3.56 0.17 -10.86
C SER A 53 -4.86 -0.56 -10.47
N LEU A 54 -5.94 -0.29 -11.21
CA LEU A 54 -7.23 -0.97 -11.04
C LEU A 54 -7.13 -2.48 -11.26
N ILE A 55 -6.39 -2.91 -12.30
CA ILE A 55 -6.13 -4.33 -12.56
C ILE A 55 -5.31 -4.95 -11.43
N LEU A 56 -4.27 -4.29 -10.92
CA LEU A 56 -3.48 -4.81 -9.81
C LEU A 56 -4.35 -5.04 -8.57
N GLN A 57 -5.26 -4.13 -8.23
CA GLN A 57 -6.18 -4.32 -7.09
C GLN A 57 -7.17 -5.46 -7.32
N MET A 58 -7.70 -5.56 -8.54
CA MET A 58 -8.61 -6.64 -8.93
C MET A 58 -7.93 -8.02 -8.82
N LEU A 59 -6.68 -8.14 -9.27
CA LEU A 59 -5.91 -9.38 -9.16
C LEU A 59 -5.59 -9.72 -7.69
N ARG A 60 -5.16 -8.71 -6.92
CA ARG A 60 -4.74 -8.87 -5.53
C ARG A 60 -5.91 -9.23 -4.62
N PHE A 61 -6.91 -8.36 -4.54
CA PHE A 61 -7.99 -8.47 -3.58
C PHE A 61 -9.21 -9.19 -4.15
N GLY A 62 -9.53 -8.95 -5.42
CA GLY A 62 -10.68 -9.58 -6.07
C GLY A 62 -10.47 -11.06 -6.38
N PHE A 63 -9.28 -11.42 -6.83
CA PHE A 63 -8.96 -12.80 -7.24
C PHE A 63 -8.13 -13.58 -6.21
N GLY A 64 -7.61 -12.90 -5.17
CA GLY A 64 -6.75 -13.51 -4.15
C GLY A 64 -5.36 -13.87 -4.67
N ASN A 65 -4.93 -13.31 -5.80
CA ASN A 65 -3.67 -13.64 -6.45
C ASN A 65 -2.56 -12.66 -6.03
N TYR A 66 -2.18 -12.69 -4.74
CA TYR A 66 -1.21 -11.76 -4.15
C TYR A 66 0.20 -11.84 -4.76
N ALA A 67 0.64 -13.05 -5.15
CA ALA A 67 1.98 -13.31 -5.70
C ALA A 67 2.26 -12.66 -7.08
N PHE A 68 1.24 -12.09 -7.73
CA PHE A 68 1.33 -11.61 -9.11
C PHE A 68 1.84 -10.18 -9.27
N THR A 69 1.75 -9.40 -8.21
CA THR A 69 1.81 -7.93 -8.32
C THR A 69 3.23 -7.38 -8.40
N TYR A 70 4.28 -8.20 -8.31
CA TYR A 70 5.67 -7.77 -8.52
C TYR A 70 6.33 -8.54 -9.66
N ASP A 71 6.47 -9.86 -9.53
CA ASP A 71 7.25 -10.67 -10.48
C ASP A 71 6.62 -10.79 -11.89
N ARG A 72 5.29 -10.66 -11.97
CA ARG A 72 4.55 -10.81 -13.23
C ARG A 72 4.06 -9.49 -13.82
N GLN A 73 4.43 -8.34 -13.25
CA GLN A 73 4.04 -7.04 -13.80
C GLN A 73 4.37 -6.90 -15.30
N PRO A 74 5.54 -7.33 -15.82
CA PRO A 74 5.81 -7.21 -17.25
C PRO A 74 4.80 -7.97 -18.12
N LEU A 75 4.44 -9.19 -17.73
CA LEU A 75 3.44 -10.01 -18.43
C LEU A 75 2.04 -9.39 -18.33
N LEU A 76 1.69 -8.85 -17.15
CA LEU A 76 0.43 -8.13 -16.96
C LEU A 76 0.39 -6.86 -17.81
N GLN A 77 1.49 -6.11 -17.91
CA GLN A 77 1.55 -4.93 -18.76
C GLN A 77 1.39 -5.29 -20.24
N GLU A 78 2.09 -6.33 -20.71
CA GLU A 78 2.01 -6.79 -22.10
C GLU A 78 0.58 -7.12 -22.53
N HIS A 79 -0.16 -7.83 -21.68
CA HIS A 79 -1.47 -8.35 -22.06
C HIS A 79 -2.66 -7.57 -21.53
N LEU A 80 -2.49 -6.84 -20.43
CA LEU A 80 -3.58 -6.19 -19.72
C LEU A 80 -3.48 -4.67 -19.66
N ALA A 81 -2.41 -4.00 -20.12
CA ALA A 81 -2.30 -2.54 -19.98
C ALA A 81 -3.24 -1.75 -20.90
N ASN A 82 -3.64 -2.30 -22.04
CA ASN A 82 -4.46 -1.59 -23.02
C ASN A 82 -5.96 -1.89 -22.82
N PHE A 83 -6.64 -1.05 -22.04
CA PHE A 83 -8.08 -1.25 -21.77
C PHE A 83 -8.94 -1.12 -23.02
N GLU A 84 -8.55 -0.31 -24.01
CA GLU A 84 -9.27 -0.21 -25.28
C GLU A 84 -9.30 -1.56 -26.00
N ALA A 85 -8.15 -2.21 -26.17
CA ALA A 85 -8.09 -3.53 -26.79
C ALA A 85 -8.89 -4.59 -26.01
N LEU A 86 -8.88 -4.51 -24.67
CA LEU A 86 -9.60 -5.46 -23.81
C LEU A 86 -11.12 -5.26 -23.83
N ALA A 87 -11.59 -4.02 -23.99
CA ALA A 87 -13.00 -3.68 -24.05
C ALA A 87 -13.69 -4.31 -25.28
N ASP A 88 -12.95 -4.46 -26.38
CA ASP A 88 -13.40 -5.01 -27.67
C ASP A 88 -13.27 -6.53 -27.79
N LEU A 89 -12.75 -7.23 -26.77
CA LEU A 89 -12.61 -8.68 -26.83
C LEU A 89 -13.96 -9.37 -27.02
N ASP A 90 -14.07 -10.18 -28.08
CA ASP A 90 -15.12 -11.16 -28.28
C ASP A 90 -14.88 -12.43 -27.43
N GLU A 91 -15.81 -13.39 -27.44
CA GLU A 91 -15.64 -14.62 -26.65
C GLU A 91 -14.44 -15.46 -27.09
N LYS A 92 -14.01 -15.37 -28.35
CA LYS A 92 -12.83 -16.08 -28.84
C LYS A 92 -11.55 -15.46 -28.29
N GLY A 93 -11.44 -14.13 -28.32
CA GLY A 93 -10.34 -13.37 -27.75
C GLY A 93 -10.22 -13.57 -26.24
N LYS A 94 -11.35 -13.60 -25.52
CA LYS A 94 -11.36 -13.89 -24.08
C LYS A 94 -10.82 -15.29 -23.74
N ARG A 95 -11.14 -16.30 -24.54
CA ARG A 95 -10.59 -17.67 -24.37
C ARG A 95 -9.09 -17.70 -24.62
N LYS A 96 -8.63 -17.07 -25.70
CA LYS A 96 -7.19 -16.97 -26.00
C LYS A 96 -6.42 -16.27 -24.88
N LEU A 97 -6.94 -15.16 -24.35
CA LEU A 97 -6.29 -14.45 -23.25
C LEU A 97 -6.26 -15.30 -21.96
N ALA A 98 -7.30 -16.10 -21.71
CA ALA A 98 -7.33 -17.03 -20.58
C ALA A 98 -6.35 -18.21 -20.71
N GLU A 99 -5.86 -18.48 -21.92
CA GLU A 99 -4.88 -19.54 -22.22
C GLU A 99 -3.43 -19.03 -22.14
N VAL A 100 -3.20 -17.73 -21.94
CA VAL A 100 -1.85 -17.17 -21.80
C VAL A 100 -1.21 -17.72 -20.53
N GLU A 101 -0.13 -18.47 -20.74
CA GLU A 101 0.65 -19.06 -19.65
C GLU A 101 1.18 -17.95 -18.73
N GLY A 102 1.04 -18.16 -17.42
CA GLY A 102 1.49 -17.21 -16.42
C GLY A 102 0.53 -16.06 -16.11
N LEU A 103 -0.59 -15.85 -16.82
CA LEU A 103 -1.62 -14.86 -16.38
C LEU A 103 -2.53 -15.39 -15.27
N GLU A 104 -2.72 -16.71 -15.17
CA GLU A 104 -3.64 -17.38 -14.22
C GLU A 104 -5.06 -16.76 -14.18
N LEU A 105 -5.51 -16.30 -15.34
CA LEU A 105 -6.87 -15.82 -15.55
C LEU A 105 -7.70 -16.91 -16.23
N ASN A 106 -8.74 -17.41 -15.55
CA ASN A 106 -9.75 -18.20 -16.24
C ASN A 106 -10.65 -17.30 -17.09
N VAL A 107 -11.43 -17.92 -17.99
CA VAL A 107 -12.33 -17.18 -18.91
C VAL A 107 -13.31 -16.25 -18.18
N GLN A 108 -13.76 -16.61 -16.97
CA GLN A 108 -14.67 -15.78 -16.19
C GLN A 108 -13.97 -14.53 -15.63
N ARG A 109 -12.73 -14.67 -15.18
CA ARG A 109 -11.88 -13.54 -14.77
C ARG A 109 -11.59 -12.62 -15.95
N VAL A 110 -11.26 -13.16 -17.12
CA VAL A 110 -11.06 -12.37 -18.35
C VAL A 110 -12.32 -11.61 -18.77
N ARG A 111 -13.51 -12.23 -18.66
CA ARG A 111 -14.78 -11.52 -18.90
C ARG A 111 -14.96 -10.32 -17.99
N SER A 112 -14.53 -10.42 -16.74
CA SER A 112 -14.62 -9.36 -15.74
C SER A 112 -13.62 -8.24 -16.03
N VAL A 113 -12.40 -8.58 -16.44
CA VAL A 113 -11.41 -7.61 -16.94
C VAL A 113 -11.98 -6.85 -18.15
N ALA A 114 -12.51 -7.55 -19.15
CA ALA A 114 -13.11 -6.92 -20.32
C ALA A 114 -14.34 -6.05 -19.97
N LYS A 115 -15.10 -6.40 -18.92
CA LYS A 115 -16.20 -5.58 -18.42
C LYS A 115 -15.69 -4.28 -17.80
N ASN A 116 -14.69 -4.35 -16.93
CA ASN A 116 -14.08 -3.18 -16.32
C ASN A 116 -13.41 -2.28 -17.36
N ALA A 117 -12.81 -2.86 -18.41
CA ALA A 117 -12.25 -2.13 -19.53
C ALA A 117 -13.31 -1.32 -20.31
N ARG A 118 -14.51 -1.88 -20.51
CA ARG A 118 -15.66 -1.14 -21.08
C ARG A 118 -16.14 -0.02 -20.16
N THR A 119 -16.10 -0.23 -18.84
CA THR A 119 -16.37 0.83 -17.86
C THR A 119 -15.36 1.97 -18.01
N MET A 120 -14.06 1.69 -18.07
CA MET A 120 -13.02 2.71 -18.30
C MET A 120 -13.26 3.51 -19.58
N ARG A 121 -13.50 2.84 -20.71
CA ARG A 121 -13.82 3.50 -21.99
C ARG A 121 -15.05 4.41 -21.88
N THR A 122 -16.07 3.96 -21.15
CA THR A 122 -17.29 4.76 -20.93
C THR A 122 -16.98 6.01 -20.12
N LEU A 123 -16.23 5.87 -19.02
CA LEU A 123 -15.82 7.00 -18.19
C LEU A 123 -14.95 7.99 -18.97
N GLN A 124 -13.96 7.50 -19.73
CA GLN A 124 -13.12 8.35 -20.57
C GLN A 124 -13.95 9.13 -21.59
N ARG A 125 -14.93 8.49 -22.24
CA ARG A 125 -15.83 9.17 -23.17
C ARG A 125 -16.71 10.23 -22.50
N ASP A 126 -17.26 9.90 -21.33
CA ASP A 126 -18.28 10.73 -20.67
C ASP A 126 -17.65 11.93 -19.92
N PHE A 127 -16.41 11.80 -19.45
CA PHE A 127 -15.71 12.82 -18.66
C PHE A 127 -14.52 13.46 -19.38
N GLY A 128 -14.09 12.94 -20.54
CA GLY A 128 -12.89 13.36 -21.25
C GLY A 128 -11.66 12.53 -20.87
N SER A 129 -11.50 12.25 -19.59
CA SER A 129 -10.50 11.34 -19.04
C SER A 129 -10.98 10.68 -17.75
N VAL A 130 -10.41 9.52 -17.41
CA VAL A 130 -10.66 8.88 -16.12
C VAL A 130 -9.99 9.65 -14.99
N VAL A 131 -8.89 10.36 -15.25
CA VAL A 131 -8.29 11.30 -14.30
C VAL A 131 -9.31 12.37 -13.85
N GLU A 132 -10.00 13.02 -14.81
CA GLU A 132 -11.02 14.03 -14.51
C GLU A 132 -12.24 13.43 -13.82
N PHE A 133 -12.63 12.22 -14.19
CA PHE A 133 -13.68 11.48 -13.50
C PHE A 133 -13.32 11.25 -12.02
N LEU A 134 -12.11 10.75 -11.72
CA LEU A 134 -11.68 10.54 -10.33
C LEU A 134 -11.62 11.87 -9.56
N ALA A 135 -11.20 12.96 -10.21
CA ALA A 135 -11.17 14.30 -9.62
C ALA A 135 -12.56 14.87 -9.27
N SER A 136 -13.65 14.27 -9.76
CA SER A 136 -15.01 14.74 -9.52
C SER A 136 -15.60 14.33 -8.16
N PHE A 137 -14.97 13.40 -7.45
CA PHE A 137 -15.44 12.94 -6.14
C PHE A 137 -15.15 13.96 -5.04
N GLU A 138 -16.01 14.03 -4.02
CA GLU A 138 -15.88 14.99 -2.92
C GLU A 138 -15.05 14.44 -1.74
N SER A 139 -14.93 13.12 -1.62
CA SER A 139 -14.21 12.47 -0.53
C SER A 139 -13.60 11.12 -0.92
N GLU A 140 -12.63 10.65 -0.11
CA GLU A 140 -12.03 9.31 -0.23
C GLU A 140 -13.10 8.21 -0.12
N GLN A 141 -14.09 8.41 0.77
CA GLN A 141 -15.19 7.45 0.98
C GLN A 141 -16.11 7.36 -0.24
N ASP A 142 -16.45 8.50 -0.84
CA ASP A 142 -17.30 8.54 -2.03
C ASP A 142 -16.59 7.90 -3.22
N LEU A 143 -15.28 8.15 -3.37
CA LEU A 143 -14.49 7.51 -4.41
C LEU A 143 -14.42 6.00 -4.20
N ALA A 144 -14.15 5.54 -2.99
CA ALA A 144 -14.10 4.10 -2.69
C ALA A 144 -15.44 3.44 -3.02
N ALA A 145 -16.56 4.01 -2.55
CA ALA A 145 -17.90 3.50 -2.84
C ALA A 145 -18.22 3.49 -4.34
N GLY A 146 -17.88 4.56 -5.07
CA GLY A 146 -18.07 4.65 -6.51
C GLY A 146 -17.27 3.58 -7.26
N VAL A 147 -15.99 3.40 -6.91
CA VAL A 147 -15.14 2.37 -7.51
C VAL A 147 -15.72 0.98 -7.28
N GLU A 148 -16.21 0.69 -6.07
CA GLU A 148 -16.86 -0.58 -5.79
C GLU A 148 -18.12 -0.79 -6.63
N GLU A 149 -18.95 0.23 -6.80
CA GLU A 149 -20.19 0.12 -7.56
C GLU A 149 -19.92 -0.15 -9.04
N MET A 150 -18.96 0.57 -9.63
CA MET A 150 -18.71 0.53 -11.08
C MET A 150 -17.86 -0.66 -11.52
N PHE A 151 -16.86 -1.04 -10.73
CA PHE A 151 -15.86 -2.01 -11.12
C PHE A 151 -16.09 -3.36 -10.46
N SER A 152 -16.00 -4.41 -11.28
CA SER A 152 -16.17 -5.79 -10.82
C SER A 152 -14.90 -6.26 -10.11
N TYR A 153 -15.07 -6.99 -9.00
CA TYR A 153 -13.98 -7.58 -8.21
C TYR A 153 -13.01 -6.57 -7.55
N ILE A 154 -13.46 -5.33 -7.37
CA ILE A 154 -12.76 -4.35 -6.55
C ILE A 154 -13.74 -3.96 -5.45
N LYS A 155 -13.47 -4.46 -4.24
CA LYS A 155 -14.35 -4.40 -3.08
C LYS A 155 -13.53 -4.16 -1.83
N ASP A 156 -14.13 -3.52 -0.84
CA ASP A 156 -13.62 -3.34 0.51
C ASP A 156 -12.17 -2.82 0.48
N GLU A 157 -11.22 -3.65 0.95
CA GLU A 157 -9.81 -3.33 1.02
C GLU A 157 -9.20 -2.98 -0.35
N GLY A 158 -9.65 -3.61 -1.44
CA GLY A 158 -9.16 -3.30 -2.78
C GLY A 158 -9.58 -1.93 -3.29
N ALA A 159 -10.76 -1.45 -2.90
CA ALA A 159 -11.20 -0.10 -3.24
C ALA A 159 -10.43 0.95 -2.41
N VAL A 160 -10.22 0.69 -1.11
CA VAL A 160 -9.43 1.55 -0.21
C VAL A 160 -7.94 1.59 -0.62
N GLU A 161 -7.37 0.47 -1.07
CA GLU A 161 -6.02 0.45 -1.62
C GLU A 161 -5.96 1.29 -2.90
N PHE A 162 -6.94 1.13 -3.80
CA PHE A 162 -7.01 1.91 -5.03
C PHE A 162 -7.08 3.43 -4.76
N THR A 163 -7.93 3.89 -3.84
CA THR A 163 -8.02 5.33 -3.52
C THR A 163 -6.70 5.90 -3.01
N ARG A 164 -5.92 5.11 -2.26
CA ARG A 164 -4.56 5.48 -1.85
C ARG A 164 -3.63 5.63 -3.05
N GLU A 165 -3.58 4.64 -3.94
CA GLU A 165 -2.72 4.73 -5.14
C GLU A 165 -3.07 5.95 -5.99
N MET A 166 -4.36 6.32 -6.02
CA MET A 166 -4.86 7.52 -6.70
C MET A 166 -4.58 8.83 -5.94
N GLY A 167 -3.95 8.79 -4.76
CA GLY A 167 -3.57 9.97 -3.98
C GLY A 167 -4.68 10.57 -3.11
N TRP A 168 -5.81 9.89 -2.94
CA TRP A 168 -6.94 10.40 -2.14
C TRP A 168 -6.76 10.18 -0.64
N LYS A 169 -5.92 9.21 -0.26
CA LYS A 169 -5.64 8.92 1.14
C LYS A 169 -4.79 10.03 1.74
N THR A 170 -5.34 10.73 2.73
CA THR A 170 -4.53 11.74 3.43
C THR A 170 -3.49 11.09 4.34
N PRO A 171 -2.20 11.52 4.32
CA PRO A 171 -1.20 11.02 5.24
C PRO A 171 -1.66 11.04 6.71
N GLY A 172 -1.40 9.95 7.43
CA GLY A 172 -1.82 9.74 8.80
C GLY A 172 -3.30 9.34 8.98
N SER A 173 -4.09 9.20 7.91
CA SER A 173 -5.48 8.76 8.03
C SER A 173 -5.62 7.29 8.42
N SER A 174 -4.61 6.46 8.09
CA SER A 174 -4.62 5.02 8.37
C SER A 174 -4.62 4.72 9.88
N PRO A 175 -5.55 3.88 10.37
CA PRO A 175 -5.53 3.42 11.76
C PRO A 175 -4.20 2.80 12.18
N ALA A 176 -3.50 2.14 11.26
CA ALA A 176 -2.21 1.52 11.51
C ALA A 176 -1.11 2.57 11.74
N VAL A 177 -1.05 3.61 10.90
CA VAL A 177 -0.11 4.73 11.04
C VAL A 177 -0.38 5.51 12.31
N ARG A 178 -1.65 5.83 12.59
CA ARG A 178 -2.06 6.49 13.84
C ARG A 178 -1.62 5.69 15.06
N ARG A 179 -1.74 4.35 15.01
CA ARG A 179 -1.29 3.47 16.09
C ARG A 179 0.21 3.62 16.35
N VAL A 180 1.04 3.53 15.31
CA VAL A 180 2.50 3.69 15.44
C VAL A 180 2.83 5.02 16.09
N LEU A 181 2.32 6.13 15.55
CA LEU A 181 2.65 7.47 16.03
C LEU A 181 2.09 7.74 17.44
N SER A 182 0.93 7.17 17.79
CA SER A 182 0.38 7.26 19.15
C SER A 182 1.22 6.54 20.21
N ARG A 183 2.12 5.63 19.81
CA ARG A 183 3.09 4.96 20.70
C ARG A 183 4.40 5.75 20.81
N MET A 184 4.64 6.66 19.88
CA MET A 184 5.79 7.58 19.86
C MET A 184 5.42 8.96 20.44
N ARG A 185 4.60 8.99 21.51
CA ARG A 185 3.91 10.21 22.02
C ARG A 185 4.82 11.43 22.25
N GLU A 186 6.10 11.20 22.57
CA GLU A 186 7.09 12.27 22.77
C GLU A 186 7.50 13.00 21.47
N LEU A 187 7.05 12.53 20.30
CA LEU A 187 7.34 13.09 18.98
C LEU A 187 6.17 13.88 18.39
N VAL A 188 4.97 13.79 18.97
CA VAL A 188 3.75 14.36 18.41
C VAL A 188 3.27 15.54 19.26
N ASP A 189 4.14 16.46 19.68
CA ASP A 189 3.83 17.65 20.52
C ASP A 189 2.80 17.43 21.67
N GLY A 190 2.68 16.19 22.17
CA GLY A 190 1.66 15.77 23.14
C GLY A 190 0.24 15.52 22.59
N SER A 191 -0.06 15.83 21.32
CA SER A 191 -1.36 15.61 20.68
C SER A 191 -1.38 14.37 19.80
N ILE A 192 -2.28 13.43 20.06
CA ILE A 192 -2.52 12.24 19.19
C ILE A 192 -3.67 12.48 18.19
N ASP A 193 -4.01 13.75 17.97
CA ASP A 193 -5.03 14.14 17.01
C ASP A 193 -4.47 14.15 15.58
N MET A 194 -5.36 14.30 14.60
CA MET A 194 -4.97 14.30 13.19
C MET A 194 -3.95 15.39 12.82
N PRO A 195 -4.06 16.64 13.32
CA PRO A 195 -3.04 17.66 13.13
C PRO A 195 -1.66 17.23 13.64
N GLY A 196 -1.56 16.74 14.87
CA GLY A 196 -0.28 16.28 15.44
C GLY A 196 0.34 15.14 14.62
N ILE A 197 -0.47 14.14 14.25
CA ILE A 197 -0.03 13.00 13.44
C ILE A 197 0.53 13.45 12.09
N ARG A 198 -0.14 14.39 11.41
CA ARG A 198 0.36 14.95 10.14
C ARG A 198 1.65 15.75 10.34
N ALA A 199 1.74 16.55 11.41
CA ALA A 199 2.96 17.28 11.73
C ALA A 199 4.16 16.34 11.96
N ALA A 200 3.95 15.18 12.61
CA ALA A 200 4.99 14.19 12.80
C ALA A 200 5.44 13.55 11.47
N ILE A 201 4.51 13.22 10.58
CA ILE A 201 4.83 12.70 9.23
C ILE A 201 5.62 13.74 8.43
N ALA A 202 5.16 15.00 8.40
CA ALA A 202 5.84 16.09 7.71
C ALA A 202 7.24 16.37 8.30
N ALA A 203 7.39 16.31 9.62
CA ALA A 203 8.69 16.47 10.29
C ALA A 203 9.67 15.34 9.93
N MET A 204 9.19 14.08 9.85
CA MET A 204 10.00 12.94 9.42
C MET A 204 10.36 13.01 7.93
N ALA A 205 9.42 13.43 7.08
CA ALA A 205 9.66 13.68 5.67
C ALA A 205 10.78 14.73 5.48
N ALA A 206 10.65 15.87 6.15
CA ALA A 206 11.65 16.95 6.12
C ALA A 206 13.03 16.51 6.65
N ALA A 207 13.07 15.76 7.74
CA ALA A 207 14.32 15.29 8.34
C ALA A 207 15.06 14.26 7.47
N THR A 208 14.33 13.50 6.63
CA THR A 208 14.90 12.39 5.84
C THR A 208 15.03 12.70 4.35
N GLY A 209 14.56 13.87 3.92
CA GLY A 209 14.51 14.26 2.50
C GLY A 209 13.52 13.46 1.66
N ARG A 210 12.56 12.79 2.29
CA ARG A 210 11.51 11.98 1.63
C ARG A 210 10.20 12.72 1.60
N ASP A 211 9.29 12.28 0.74
CA ASP A 211 7.92 12.81 0.72
C ASP A 211 7.03 12.15 1.77
N GLU A 212 5.93 12.83 2.11
CA GLU A 212 5.00 12.38 3.16
C GLU A 212 4.29 11.05 2.82
N GLU A 213 4.04 10.76 1.54
CA GLU A 213 3.43 9.49 1.12
C GLU A 213 4.38 8.31 1.37
N THR A 214 5.68 8.50 1.12
CA THR A 214 6.75 7.53 1.44
C THR A 214 6.82 7.27 2.94
N ILE A 215 6.75 8.32 3.76
CA ILE A 215 6.74 8.17 5.22
C ILE A 215 5.46 7.47 5.69
N ASP A 216 4.28 7.87 5.21
CA ASP A 216 3.00 7.24 5.57
C ASP A 216 3.01 5.74 5.22
N PHE A 217 3.48 5.40 4.01
CA PHE A 217 3.49 4.01 3.56
C PHE A 217 4.54 3.17 4.31
N LEU A 218 5.71 3.72 4.63
CA LEU A 218 6.69 3.05 5.48
C LEU A 218 6.12 2.76 6.88
N LEU A 219 5.41 3.73 7.48
CA LEU A 219 4.76 3.55 8.78
C LEU A 219 3.64 2.50 8.71
N GLN A 220 2.89 2.47 7.62
CA GLN A 220 1.89 1.44 7.38
C GLN A 220 2.54 0.06 7.24
N LEU A 221 3.64 -0.06 6.48
CA LEU A 221 4.40 -1.29 6.32
C LEU A 221 4.96 -1.78 7.67
N PHE A 222 5.47 -0.87 8.49
CA PHE A 222 5.92 -1.18 9.84
C PHE A 222 4.80 -1.65 10.77
N ALA A 223 3.62 -1.06 10.65
CA ALA A 223 2.47 -1.42 11.45
C ALA A 223 1.86 -2.76 11.03
N ALA A 224 1.60 -2.96 9.74
CA ALA A 224 0.77 -4.02 9.20
C ALA A 224 1.55 -5.12 8.46
N GLY A 225 2.84 -4.91 8.18
CA GLY A 225 3.63 -5.79 7.32
C GLY A 225 3.17 -5.72 5.85
N ASP A 226 3.79 -6.55 5.02
CA ASP A 226 3.34 -6.79 3.65
C ASP A 226 3.83 -8.16 3.19
N THR A 227 2.88 -9.05 2.94
CA THR A 227 3.16 -10.43 2.52
C THR A 227 3.82 -10.49 1.15
N ARG A 228 3.69 -9.45 0.30
CA ARG A 228 4.35 -9.36 -1.02
C ARG A 228 5.86 -9.41 -0.91
N ILE A 229 6.40 -8.85 0.16
CA ILE A 229 7.84 -8.81 0.44
C ILE A 229 8.22 -9.64 1.66
N GLY A 230 7.34 -10.56 2.08
CA GLY A 230 7.58 -11.49 3.18
C GLY A 230 7.69 -10.82 4.55
N LEU A 231 7.10 -9.64 4.75
CA LEU A 231 7.17 -8.94 6.02
C LEU A 231 5.92 -9.15 6.85
N ALA A 232 6.12 -9.56 8.11
CA ALA A 232 5.07 -9.66 9.10
C ALA A 232 4.85 -8.30 9.82
N PRO A 233 3.64 -8.03 10.33
CA PRO A 233 3.39 -6.84 11.14
C PRO A 233 4.36 -6.74 12.35
N ILE A 234 4.92 -5.56 12.62
CA ILE A 234 5.78 -5.30 13.79
C ILE A 234 5.02 -4.51 14.85
N CYS A 235 4.36 -3.41 14.46
CA CYS A 235 3.73 -2.48 15.37
C CYS A 235 2.19 -2.50 15.26
N ASP A 236 1.60 -3.69 15.10
CA ASP A 236 0.15 -3.83 15.02
C ASP A 236 -0.54 -3.79 16.41
N VAL A 237 -1.81 -4.17 16.49
CA VAL A 237 -2.56 -4.40 17.74
C VAL A 237 -1.82 -5.40 18.63
N ASN A 238 -1.39 -6.53 18.06
CA ASN A 238 -0.52 -7.51 18.70
C ASN A 238 0.95 -7.19 18.34
N PHE A 239 1.48 -6.13 18.92
CA PHE A 239 2.81 -5.64 18.61
C PHE A 239 3.90 -6.64 19.00
N ALA A 240 4.93 -6.76 18.17
CA ALA A 240 6.06 -7.64 18.37
C ALA A 240 7.30 -6.84 18.79
N CYS A 241 7.24 -6.19 19.95
CA CYS A 241 8.34 -5.34 20.46
C CYS A 241 9.67 -6.08 20.55
N TYR A 242 9.67 -7.39 20.81
CA TYR A 242 10.87 -8.23 20.82
C TYR A 242 11.60 -8.25 19.47
N ARG A 243 10.90 -8.01 18.35
CA ARG A 243 11.49 -7.86 17.00
C ARG A 243 11.85 -6.43 16.66
N CYS A 244 11.32 -5.46 17.43
CA CYS A 244 11.41 -4.04 17.17
C CYS A 244 12.72 -3.45 17.69
N ARG A 245 13.42 -2.67 16.85
CA ARG A 245 14.66 -1.97 17.22
C ARG A 245 14.46 -0.50 17.56
N VAL A 246 13.22 0.00 17.52
CA VAL A 246 12.89 1.37 17.97
C VAL A 246 13.21 1.49 19.46
N SER A 247 14.03 2.48 19.81
CA SER A 247 14.58 2.64 21.15
C SER A 247 13.51 3.06 22.17
N ASP A 248 13.74 2.74 23.45
CA ASP A 248 12.86 3.15 24.55
C ASP A 248 12.75 4.68 24.69
N ARG A 249 13.70 5.42 24.11
CA ARG A 249 13.68 6.89 24.06
C ARG A 249 12.68 7.42 23.03
N GLN A 250 12.30 6.59 22.05
CA GLN A 250 11.38 6.94 20.98
C GLN A 250 9.99 6.31 21.20
N CYS A 251 9.92 5.10 21.76
CA CYS A 251 8.67 4.37 21.98
C CYS A 251 8.28 4.28 23.46
N ALA A 252 7.13 4.84 23.83
CA ALA A 252 6.63 4.81 25.20
C ALA A 252 6.17 3.40 25.64
N GLU A 253 5.56 2.63 24.73
CA GLU A 253 5.02 1.29 25.03
C GLU A 253 6.11 0.26 25.31
N ARG A 254 7.29 0.42 24.72
CA ARG A 254 8.43 -0.47 24.97
C ARG A 254 8.83 -0.43 26.45
N ARG A 255 8.80 0.76 27.08
CA ARG A 255 9.05 0.91 28.53
C ARG A 255 8.05 0.12 29.39
N TYR A 256 6.81 -0.08 28.93
CA TYR A 256 5.77 -0.78 29.69
C TYR A 256 5.87 -2.30 29.62
N GLU A 257 6.26 -2.88 28.48
CA GLU A 257 6.48 -4.34 28.38
C GLU A 257 7.71 -4.79 29.19
N PHE A 258 8.81 -4.05 29.12
CA PHE A 258 10.02 -4.37 29.89
C PHE A 258 9.88 -4.05 31.39
N GLY A 259 8.94 -3.17 31.78
CA GLY A 259 8.65 -2.81 33.17
C GLY A 259 7.65 -3.71 33.90
N THR A 260 6.93 -4.59 33.19
CA THR A 260 5.87 -5.45 33.77
C THR A 260 6.30 -6.90 34.05
N GLY A 261 7.58 -7.24 33.88
CA GLY A 261 8.14 -8.53 34.32
C GLY A 261 7.81 -9.73 33.43
N ARG A 262 7.41 -9.53 32.16
CA ARG A 262 7.52 -10.60 31.15
C ARG A 262 8.95 -10.60 30.62
N GLU A 263 9.78 -11.48 31.17
CA GLU A 263 11.11 -11.77 30.63
C GLU A 263 11.00 -12.08 29.14
N ILE A 264 11.63 -11.26 28.31
CA ILE A 264 11.99 -11.68 26.97
C ILE A 264 13.16 -12.64 27.16
N VAL A 265 12.92 -13.91 26.87
CA VAL A 265 14.01 -14.86 26.65
C VAL A 265 14.81 -14.29 25.48
N HIS A 266 15.94 -13.66 25.81
CA HIS A 266 17.00 -13.46 24.84
C HIS A 266 17.45 -14.86 24.43
N GLU A 267 16.92 -15.39 23.34
CA GLU A 267 17.65 -16.40 22.59
C GLU A 267 18.91 -15.70 22.09
N GLU A 268 19.98 -15.87 22.85
CA GLU A 268 21.33 -15.62 22.42
C GLU A 268 21.53 -16.37 21.11
N LEU A 269 21.72 -15.60 20.03
CA LEU A 269 22.15 -16.14 18.75
C LEU A 269 23.58 -16.66 18.93
N GLU A 270 23.73 -17.98 19.02
CA GLU A 270 24.96 -18.70 18.63
C GLU A 270 25.13 -18.68 17.10
#